data_AF-A0A920LMZ9-F1
#
_entry.id   AF-A0A920LMZ9-F1
#
_cell.length_a   1.000
_cell.length_b   1.000
_cell.length_c   1.000
_cell.angle_alpha   90.00
_cell.angle_beta   90.00
_cell.angle_gamma   90.00
#
_symmetry.space_group_name_H-M   'P 1'
#
loop_
_entity.id
_entity.type
_entity.pdbx_description
1 polymer ?
#
loop_
_entity_poly.entity_id
_entity_poly.type
_entity_poly.pdbx_seq_one_letter_code
_entity_poly.pdbx_strand_id
1 'polypeptide(L)'
;MANELTEQQVSTALATVTTPGRDRDLVAGGQVSGIVIKDGHVGFTIEIDPSEKDHADQIRNASESAVRALDGVLSATAMLTAHQAAGAGDTPPGKPIGSGQPASNEPLKPARHLIAVASGKGGVGKSTTSINLALAIAATGQRVGILDADIYGPSLPA
;
A
#
# COMPACT_ATOMS: atom_id res chain seq x y z
N MET A 1 17.17 -29.61 -8.11
CA MET A 1 17.52 -28.18 -7.97
C MET A 1 16.21 -27.45 -7.81
N ALA A 2 15.94 -26.84 -6.66
CA ALA A 2 14.73 -26.04 -6.49
C ALA A 2 14.86 -24.84 -7.44
N ASN A 3 13.86 -24.62 -8.30
CA ASN A 3 13.86 -23.49 -9.20
C ASN A 3 13.68 -22.23 -8.34
N GLU A 4 14.76 -21.52 -8.04
CA GLU A 4 14.66 -20.27 -7.28
C GLU A 4 13.80 -19.29 -8.08
N LEU A 5 12.76 -18.76 -7.46
CA LEU A 5 11.88 -17.78 -8.07
C LEU A 5 12.66 -16.49 -8.33
N THR A 6 12.68 -16.04 -9.59
CA THR A 6 13.45 -14.88 -10.04
C THR A 6 12.55 -13.71 -10.43
N GLU A 7 13.08 -12.48 -10.34
CA GLU A 7 12.38 -11.27 -10.80
C GLU A 7 11.98 -11.37 -12.28
N GLN A 8 12.78 -12.04 -13.10
CA GLN A 8 12.51 -12.20 -14.53
C GLN A 8 11.29 -13.10 -14.79
N GLN A 9 11.07 -14.12 -13.96
CA GLN A 9 9.86 -14.96 -14.02
C GLN A 9 8.62 -14.15 -13.60
N VAL A 10 8.74 -13.35 -12.53
CA VAL A 10 7.66 -12.46 -12.08
C VAL A 10 7.33 -11.43 -13.16
N SER A 11 8.34 -10.80 -13.75
CA SER A 11 8.18 -9.84 -14.85
C SER A 11 7.51 -10.50 -16.08
N THR A 12 7.93 -11.71 -16.45
CA THR A 12 7.31 -12.44 -17.57
C THR A 12 5.84 -12.76 -17.30
N ALA A 13 5.47 -13.13 -16.07
CA ALA A 13 4.08 -13.33 -15.69
C ALA A 13 3.27 -12.02 -15.73
N LEU A 14 3.85 -10.90 -15.30
CA LEU A 14 3.19 -9.60 -15.34
C LEU A 14 3.01 -9.07 -16.77
N ALA A 15 3.86 -9.48 -17.72
CA ALA A 15 3.71 -9.14 -19.14
C ALA A 15 2.47 -9.77 -19.80
N THR A 16 1.77 -10.70 -19.14
CA THR A 16 0.49 -11.22 -19.66
C THR A 16 -0.71 -10.36 -19.28
N VAL A 17 -0.51 -9.34 -18.43
CA VAL A 17 -1.59 -8.46 -17.97
C VAL A 17 -1.60 -7.18 -18.81
N THR A 18 -2.73 -6.92 -19.45
CA THR A 18 -2.96 -5.72 -20.25
C THR A 18 -3.85 -4.72 -19.51
N THR A 19 -3.53 -3.44 -19.63
CA THR A 19 -4.34 -2.36 -19.07
C THR A 19 -5.43 -1.94 -20.06
N PRO A 20 -6.70 -1.84 -19.64
CA PRO A 20 -7.76 -1.33 -20.52
C PRO A 20 -7.42 0.07 -21.05
N GLY A 21 -7.46 0.24 -22.37
CA GLY A 21 -7.13 1.52 -23.03
C GLY A 21 -5.68 1.66 -23.49
N ARG A 22 -4.82 0.64 -23.33
CA ARG A 22 -3.45 0.62 -23.86
C ARG A 22 -3.19 -0.58 -24.76
N ASP A 23 -2.31 -0.38 -25.74
CA ASP A 23 -1.83 -1.41 -26.67
C ASP A 23 -0.63 -2.23 -26.13
N ARG A 24 -0.18 -1.98 -24.90
CA ARG A 24 1.01 -2.61 -24.31
C ARG A 24 0.69 -3.22 -22.94
N ASP A 25 1.38 -4.31 -22.61
CA ASP A 25 1.32 -4.93 -21.29
C ASP A 25 2.02 -4.09 -20.20
N LEU A 26 1.80 -4.44 -18.93
CA LEU A 26 2.31 -3.71 -17.78
C LEU A 26 3.84 -3.56 -17.76
N VAL A 27 4.59 -4.53 -18.28
CA VAL A 27 6.06 -4.52 -18.28
C VAL A 27 6.59 -3.69 -19.44
N ALA A 28 6.06 -3.91 -20.65
CA ALA A 28 6.40 -3.13 -21.84
C ALA A 28 5.99 -1.65 -21.72
N GLY A 29 4.98 -1.36 -20.90
CA GLY A 29 4.56 -0.02 -20.52
C GLY A 29 5.43 0.63 -19.44
N GLY A 30 6.40 -0.09 -18.87
CA GLY A 30 7.24 0.39 -17.77
C GLY A 30 6.47 0.64 -16.46
N GLN A 31 5.30 0.02 -16.30
CA GLN A 31 4.38 0.28 -15.18
C GLN A 31 4.73 -0.55 -13.94
N VAL A 32 5.56 -1.58 -14.07
CA VAL A 32 5.96 -2.45 -12.97
C VAL A 32 7.29 -2.00 -12.39
N SER A 33 7.35 -1.80 -11.08
CA SER A 33 8.60 -1.51 -10.36
C SER A 33 8.62 -2.16 -8.99
N GLY A 34 9.80 -2.20 -8.35
CA GLY A 34 9.95 -2.64 -6.97
C GLY A 34 9.54 -4.10 -6.73
N ILE A 35 9.87 -5.01 -7.65
CA ILE A 35 9.64 -6.45 -7.44
C ILE A 35 10.54 -6.90 -6.28
N VAL A 36 9.95 -7.47 -5.25
CA VAL A 36 10.64 -8.05 -4.09
C VAL A 36 10.15 -9.47 -3.89
N ILE A 37 11.10 -10.40 -3.81
CA ILE A 37 10.82 -11.82 -3.58
C ILE A 37 11.47 -12.22 -2.26
N LYS A 38 10.68 -12.73 -1.32
CA LYS A 38 11.19 -13.21 -0.03
C LYS A 38 10.40 -14.43 0.44
N ASP A 39 11.07 -15.56 0.61
CA ASP A 39 10.48 -16.79 1.16
C ASP A 39 9.17 -17.23 0.45
N GLY A 40 9.08 -17.01 -0.87
CA GLY A 40 7.87 -17.28 -1.66
C GLY A 40 6.80 -16.19 -1.62
N HIS A 41 7.02 -15.10 -0.88
CA HIS A 41 6.17 -13.91 -0.89
C HIS A 41 6.70 -12.90 -1.92
N VAL A 42 5.82 -12.50 -2.85
CA VAL A 42 6.15 -11.57 -3.94
C VAL A 42 5.39 -10.26 -3.75
N GLY A 43 6.11 -9.15 -3.69
CA GLY A 43 5.56 -7.79 -3.69
C GLY A 43 6.01 -7.04 -4.93
N PHE A 44 5.16 -6.19 -5.49
CA PHE A 44 5.52 -5.31 -6.61
C PHE A 44 4.59 -4.11 -6.67
N THR A 45 5.07 -3.03 -7.30
CA THR A 45 4.31 -1.79 -7.51
C THR A 45 3.87 -1.71 -8.97
N ILE A 46 2.63 -1.28 -9.19
CA ILE A 46 2.06 -0.97 -10.50
C ILE A 46 1.69 0.51 -10.55
N GLU A 47 2.30 1.24 -11.49
CA GLU A 47 1.93 2.60 -11.81
C GLU A 47 0.76 2.60 -12.81
N ILE A 48 -0.36 3.22 -12.41
CA ILE A 48 -1.54 3.40 -13.27
C ILE A 48 -1.81 4.89 -13.48
N ASP A 49 -2.39 5.23 -14.62
CA ASP A 49 -2.89 6.57 -14.88
C ASP A 49 -4.14 6.87 -14.02
N PRO A 50 -4.36 8.10 -13.55
CA PRO A 50 -5.58 8.46 -12.83
C PRO A 50 -6.88 8.14 -13.60
N SER A 51 -6.87 8.14 -14.93
CA SER A 51 -8.01 7.74 -15.77
C SER A 51 -8.30 6.24 -15.73
N GLU A 52 -7.35 5.42 -15.28
CA GLU A 52 -7.45 3.96 -15.19
C GLU A 52 -7.95 3.51 -13.79
N LYS A 53 -8.29 4.46 -12.91
CA LYS A 53 -8.69 4.19 -11.51
C LYS A 53 -9.87 3.22 -11.40
N ASP A 54 -10.86 3.30 -12.29
CA ASP A 54 -12.02 2.42 -12.28
C ASP A 54 -11.66 0.96 -12.63
N HIS A 55 -10.49 0.75 -13.24
CA HIS A 55 -9.93 -0.56 -13.56
C HIS A 55 -8.80 -0.99 -12.62
N ALA A 56 -8.47 -0.18 -11.59
CA ALA A 56 -7.37 -0.42 -10.67
C ALA A 56 -7.46 -1.80 -9.99
N ASP A 57 -8.64 -2.16 -9.47
CA ASP A 57 -8.85 -3.45 -8.81
C ASP A 57 -8.74 -4.62 -9.79
N GLN A 58 -9.19 -4.44 -11.03
CA GLN A 58 -9.07 -5.45 -12.07
C GLN A 58 -7.60 -5.70 -12.42
N ILE A 59 -6.82 -4.63 -12.60
CA ILE A 59 -5.38 -4.70 -12.90
C ILE A 59 -4.62 -5.34 -11.73
N ARG A 60 -4.94 -4.94 -10.49
CA ARG A 60 -4.40 -5.53 -9.27
C ARG A 60 -4.63 -7.04 -9.24
N ASN A 61 -5.89 -7.45 -9.32
CA ASN A 61 -6.29 -8.85 -9.18
C ASN A 61 -5.72 -9.72 -10.30
N ALA A 62 -5.69 -9.21 -11.53
CA ALA A 62 -5.09 -9.92 -12.67
C ALA A 62 -3.58 -10.12 -12.46
N SER A 63 -2.87 -9.09 -11.99
CA SER A 63 -1.43 -9.14 -11.73
C SER A 63 -1.09 -10.09 -10.58
N GLU A 64 -1.81 -10.00 -9.46
CA GLU A 64 -1.62 -10.91 -8.33
C GLU A 64 -1.91 -12.36 -8.73
N SER A 65 -2.96 -12.59 -9.53
CA SER A 65 -3.31 -13.93 -10.02
C SER A 65 -2.24 -14.51 -10.95
N ALA A 66 -1.70 -13.69 -11.87
CA ALA A 66 -0.64 -14.10 -12.78
C ALA A 66 0.64 -14.50 -12.02
N VAL A 67 1.05 -13.71 -11.03
CA VAL A 67 2.24 -13.99 -10.22
C VAL A 67 2.00 -15.19 -9.30
N ARG A 68 0.82 -15.32 -8.71
CA ARG A 68 0.47 -16.45 -7.83
C ARG A 68 0.44 -17.80 -8.56
N ALA A 69 0.29 -17.81 -9.89
CA ALA A 69 0.34 -19.02 -10.69
C ALA A 69 1.77 -19.56 -10.89
N LEU A 70 2.80 -18.82 -10.50
CA LEU A 70 4.19 -19.27 -10.59
C LEU A 70 4.52 -20.28 -9.49
N ASP A 71 5.28 -21.32 -9.86
CA ASP A 71 5.80 -22.31 -8.92
C ASP A 71 6.68 -21.64 -7.85
N GLY A 72 6.39 -21.92 -6.57
CA GLY A 72 7.13 -21.35 -5.45
C GLY A 72 6.56 -20.05 -4.87
N VAL A 73 5.48 -19.50 -5.45
CA VAL A 73 4.79 -18.33 -4.89
C VAL A 73 3.74 -18.75 -3.85
N LEU A 74 3.93 -18.29 -2.61
CA LEU A 74 2.99 -18.44 -1.49
C LEU A 74 1.99 -17.29 -1.43
N SER A 75 2.42 -16.07 -1.76
CA SER A 75 1.54 -14.90 -1.88
C SER A 75 2.07 -13.90 -2.90
N ALA A 76 1.15 -13.17 -3.54
CA ALA A 76 1.46 -12.03 -4.39
C ALA A 76 0.71 -10.79 -3.85
N THR A 77 1.37 -9.64 -3.82
CA THR A 77 0.77 -8.37 -3.39
C THR A 77 1.18 -7.27 -4.36
N ALA A 78 0.18 -6.66 -5.00
CA ALA A 78 0.37 -5.53 -5.89
C ALA A 78 0.01 -4.22 -5.17
N MET A 79 0.95 -3.28 -5.10
CA MET A 79 0.67 -1.89 -4.68
C MET A 79 0.40 -1.03 -5.91
N LEU A 80 -0.76 -0.37 -5.97
CA LEU A 80 -1.07 0.55 -7.06
C LEU A 80 -0.77 1.98 -6.66
N THR A 81 -0.07 2.69 -7.54
CA THR A 81 0.20 4.12 -7.39
C THR A 81 -0.30 4.87 -8.62
N ALA A 82 -1.18 5.85 -8.41
CA ALA A 82 -1.57 6.81 -9.43
C ALA A 82 -1.01 8.18 -9.04
N HIS A 83 0.06 8.63 -9.69
CA HIS A 83 0.53 10.00 -9.52
C HIS A 83 -0.45 10.93 -10.25
N GLN A 84 -1.36 11.58 -9.53
CA GLN A 84 -1.94 12.81 -10.05
C GLN A 84 -0.82 13.86 -10.10
N ALA A 85 -0.51 14.38 -11.29
CA ALA A 85 -0.01 15.74 -11.36
C ALA A 85 -1.08 16.60 -10.70
N ALA A 86 -0.78 17.14 -9.51
CA ALA A 86 -1.71 17.93 -8.73
C ALA A 86 -2.30 19.05 -9.60
N GLY A 87 -3.50 18.82 -10.12
CA GLY A 87 -4.29 19.84 -10.77
C GLY A 87 -4.65 20.86 -9.71
N ALA A 88 -4.34 22.13 -9.99
CA ALA A 88 -4.78 23.27 -9.20
C ALA A 88 -6.31 23.27 -9.09
N GLY A 89 -6.82 22.63 -8.04
CA GLY A 89 -8.22 22.60 -7.66
C GLY A 89 -8.43 23.55 -6.49
N ASP A 90 -9.07 24.67 -6.79
CA ASP A 90 -9.45 25.75 -5.89
C ASP A 90 -10.11 25.21 -4.62
N THR A 91 -9.34 25.13 -3.53
CA THR A 91 -9.85 24.83 -2.19
C THR A 91 -9.62 26.06 -1.32
N PRO A 92 -10.66 26.66 -0.69
CA PRO A 92 -10.50 27.85 0.13
C PRO A 92 -9.47 27.63 1.25
N PRO A 93 -8.71 28.67 1.65
CA PRO A 93 -7.60 28.51 2.59
C PRO A 93 -8.11 28.16 3.99
N GLY A 94 -8.14 26.85 4.28
CA GLY A 94 -8.20 26.33 5.63
C GLY A 94 -6.93 26.72 6.36
N LYS A 95 -7.09 27.51 7.42
CA LYS A 95 -6.04 28.05 8.29
C LYS A 95 -5.06 26.94 8.73
N PRO A 96 -3.74 27.09 8.55
CA PRO A 96 -2.77 26.09 8.98
C PRO A 96 -2.72 26.05 10.50
N ILE A 97 -3.05 24.90 11.09
CA ILE A 97 -2.75 24.61 12.49
C ILE A 97 -1.49 23.73 12.50
N GLY A 98 -0.39 24.31 12.98
CA GLY A 98 0.82 23.58 13.36
C GLY A 98 1.98 23.74 12.39
N SER A 99 2.92 24.61 12.77
CA SER A 99 4.27 24.68 12.22
C SER A 99 5.02 23.35 12.49
N GLY A 100 4.99 22.43 11.54
CA GLY A 100 5.91 21.29 11.45
C GLY A 100 6.96 21.58 10.38
N GLN A 101 8.24 21.45 10.75
CA GLN A 101 9.40 21.61 9.87
C GLN A 101 9.29 20.82 8.57
N PRO A 102 10.01 21.22 7.50
CA PRO A 102 10.13 20.41 6.29
C PRO A 102 10.47 18.96 6.66
N ALA A 103 9.72 18.01 6.09
CA ALA A 103 9.87 16.59 6.34
C ALA A 103 11.35 16.20 6.13
N SER A 104 12.02 15.90 7.24
CA SER A 104 13.33 15.28 7.19
C SER A 104 13.12 13.86 6.66
N ASN A 105 13.86 13.48 5.62
CA ASN A 105 13.93 12.09 5.12
C ASN A 105 14.67 11.15 6.10
N GLU A 106 14.71 11.49 7.38
CA GLU A 106 15.28 10.63 8.41
C GLU A 106 14.31 9.46 8.67
N PRO A 107 14.78 8.21 8.62
CA PRO A 107 13.96 7.06 8.96
C PRO A 107 13.33 7.24 10.35
N LEU A 108 12.02 7.08 10.44
CA LEU A 108 11.33 7.13 11.73
C LEU A 108 11.96 6.10 12.68
N LYS A 109 12.34 6.55 13.87
CA LYS A 109 12.87 5.64 14.89
C LYS A 109 11.80 4.59 15.22
N PRO A 110 12.14 3.29 15.20
CA PRO A 110 11.17 2.24 15.47
C PRO A 110 10.58 2.37 16.88
N ALA A 111 9.30 2.01 17.02
CA ALA A 111 8.64 1.98 18.31
C ALA A 111 9.30 0.94 19.23
N ARG A 112 9.44 1.27 20.51
CA ARG A 112 9.94 0.32 21.53
C ARG A 112 8.99 -0.82 21.81
N HIS A 113 7.69 -0.56 21.68
CA HIS A 113 6.61 -1.51 21.92
C HIS A 113 5.58 -1.40 20.80
N LEU A 114 5.05 -2.53 20.36
CA LEU A 114 4.02 -2.63 19.34
C LEU A 114 2.80 -3.34 19.92
N ILE A 115 1.64 -2.70 19.85
CA ILE A 115 0.36 -3.26 20.29
C ILE A 115 -0.53 -3.40 19.07
N ALA A 116 -0.83 -4.64 18.69
CA ALA A 116 -1.76 -4.93 17.61
C ALA A 116 -3.19 -4.95 18.13
N VAL A 117 -4.07 -4.13 17.53
CA VAL A 117 -5.51 -4.11 17.82
C VAL A 117 -6.24 -4.58 16.56
N ALA A 118 -6.82 -5.78 16.61
CA ALA A 118 -7.49 -6.39 15.46
C ALA A 118 -8.95 -6.75 15.79
N SER A 119 -9.78 -6.81 14.75
CA SER A 119 -11.16 -7.30 14.81
C SER A 119 -11.44 -8.18 13.60
N GLY A 120 -12.23 -9.24 13.79
CA GLY A 120 -12.73 -10.08 12.69
C GLY A 120 -14.02 -9.58 12.01
N LYS A 121 -14.63 -8.49 12.48
CA LYS A 121 -15.90 -7.93 11.95
C LYS A 121 -15.92 -6.40 11.98
N GLY A 122 -16.65 -5.78 11.06
CA GLY A 122 -16.90 -4.34 11.04
C GLY A 122 -17.76 -3.88 12.24
N GLY A 123 -17.48 -2.69 12.78
CA GLY A 123 -18.33 -2.05 13.80
C GLY A 123 -18.15 -2.54 15.24
N VAL A 124 -17.20 -3.42 15.55
CA VAL A 124 -16.99 -3.92 16.94
C VAL A 124 -16.25 -2.95 17.86
N GLY A 125 -15.90 -1.76 17.37
CA GLY A 125 -15.19 -0.73 18.15
C GLY A 125 -13.66 -0.77 18.07
N LYS A 126 -13.04 -1.47 17.09
CA LYS A 126 -11.57 -1.50 16.90
C LYS A 126 -10.94 -0.11 17.04
N SER A 127 -11.39 0.86 16.25
CA SER A 127 -10.80 2.20 16.20
C SER A 127 -11.06 2.99 17.49
N THR A 128 -12.25 2.83 18.08
CA THR A 128 -12.57 3.41 19.39
C THR A 128 -11.63 2.88 20.48
N THR A 129 -11.38 1.58 20.52
CA THR A 129 -10.45 0.96 21.46
C THR A 129 -9.02 1.42 21.20
N SER A 130 -8.56 1.44 19.95
CA SER A 130 -7.21 1.91 19.59
C SER A 130 -6.94 3.35 20.04
N ILE A 131 -7.90 4.26 19.79
CA ILE A 131 -7.78 5.67 20.19
C ILE A 131 -7.75 5.81 21.71
N ASN A 132 -8.68 5.18 22.43
CA ASN A 132 -8.72 5.28 23.90
C ASN A 132 -7.48 4.66 24.55
N LEU A 133 -6.96 3.56 24.00
CA LEU A 133 -5.71 2.97 24.46
C LEU A 133 -4.53 3.93 24.25
N ALA A 134 -4.43 4.56 23.09
CA ALA A 134 -3.39 5.56 22.82
C ALA A 134 -3.50 6.76 23.76
N LEU A 135 -4.71 7.30 23.99
CA LEU A 135 -4.94 8.39 24.93
C LEU A 135 -4.53 8.01 26.36
N ALA A 136 -4.84 6.79 26.80
CA ALA A 136 -4.42 6.29 28.10
C ALA A 136 -2.89 6.19 28.21
N ILE A 137 -2.21 5.68 27.18
CA ILE A 137 -0.74 5.61 27.14
C ILE A 137 -0.14 7.01 27.15
N ALA A 138 -0.68 7.94 26.36
CA ALA A 138 -0.24 9.34 26.33
C ALA A 138 -0.40 10.01 27.70
N ALA A 139 -1.50 9.72 28.42
CA ALA A 139 -1.73 10.23 29.77
C ALA A 139 -0.70 9.74 30.81
N THR A 140 0.00 8.63 30.55
CA THR A 140 1.14 8.19 31.38
C THR A 140 2.45 8.92 31.08
N GLY A 141 2.45 9.91 30.18
CA GLY A 141 3.63 10.66 29.77
C GLY A 141 4.48 9.98 28.70
N GLN A 142 3.97 8.90 28.09
CA GLN A 142 4.68 8.18 27.03
C GLN A 142 4.36 8.72 25.65
N ARG A 143 5.34 8.64 24.75
CA ARG A 143 5.14 8.91 23.32
C ARG A 143 4.47 7.71 22.68
N VAL A 144 3.36 7.95 22.01
CA VAL A 144 2.56 6.92 21.33
C VAL A 144 2.19 7.42 19.95
N GLY A 145 2.16 6.50 18.99
CA GLY A 145 1.65 6.73 17.64
C GLY A 145 0.57 5.69 17.33
N ILE A 146 -0.36 6.05 16.45
CA ILE A 146 -1.36 5.13 15.93
C ILE A 146 -1.14 5.00 14.43
N LEU A 147 -1.18 3.76 13.93
CA LEU A 147 -1.16 3.44 12.51
C LEU A 147 -2.40 2.62 12.20
N ASP A 148 -3.26 3.09 11.29
CA ASP A 148 -4.36 2.28 10.77
C ASP A 148 -3.85 1.47 9.59
N ALA A 149 -3.81 0.15 9.74
CA ALA A 149 -3.40 -0.78 8.70
C ALA A 149 -4.62 -1.37 7.95
N ASP A 150 -5.70 -0.59 7.86
CA ASP A 150 -6.91 -0.99 7.12
C ASP A 150 -6.72 -0.75 5.62
N ILE A 151 -6.89 -1.81 4.82
CA ILE A 151 -6.67 -1.79 3.37
C ILE A 151 -7.79 -1.03 2.65
N TYR A 152 -8.98 -0.91 3.25
CA TYR A 152 -10.17 -0.34 2.63
C TYR A 152 -10.38 1.17 2.92
N GLY A 153 -9.42 1.81 3.58
CA GLY A 153 -9.41 3.24 3.86
C GLY A 153 -9.30 3.55 5.35
N PRO A 154 -8.68 4.69 5.71
CA PRO A 154 -8.41 5.03 7.12
C PRO A 154 -9.72 5.25 7.88
N SER A 155 -9.88 4.51 8.96
CA SER A 155 -10.98 4.63 9.91
C SER A 155 -10.68 5.59 11.07
N LEU A 156 -9.45 6.08 11.15
CA LEU A 156 -9.01 7.08 12.12
C LEU A 156 -9.17 8.49 11.54
N PRO A 157 -9.67 9.46 12.32
CA PRO A 157 -9.63 10.86 11.94
C PRO A 157 -8.18 11.34 11.81
N ALA A 158 -7.92 12.16 10.79
CA ALA A 158 -6.63 12.81 10.54
C ALA A 158 -6.35 13.95 11.54
#